data_AF-A0A1V1P7B9-F1
#
_entry.id   AF-A0A1V1P7B9-F1
#
_cell.length_a   1.000
_cell.length_b   1.000
_cell.length_c   1.000
_cell.angle_alpha   90.00
_cell.angle_beta   90.00
_cell.angle_gamma   90.00
#
_symmetry.space_group_name_H-M   'P 1'
#
loop_
_entity.id
_entity.type
_entity.pdbx_description
1 polymer ?
#
loop_
_entity_poly.entity_id
_entity_poly.type
_entity_poly.pdbx_seq_one_letter_code
_entity_poly.pdbx_strand_id
1 'polypeptide(L)'
;MQEFTTYAGLTIGPIYETMRHSKKTREQWFGSYFFSWFMEYIMKELSQKLGDEIFFLTPHLMDRPNISYGGKYPDRFVLQGKKSVENMYAEMDTICSKTRQFFSRFIFDIPDGKINVDINSIDQFLASFLQIRFFA
;
A
#
# COMPACT_ATOMS: atom_id res chain seq x y z
N MET A 1 -24.47 5.10 21.73
CA MET A 1 -23.08 4.75 21.38
C MET A 1 -22.50 5.92 20.60
N GLN A 2 -21.33 6.42 20.98
CA GLN A 2 -20.67 7.48 20.21
C GLN A 2 -20.28 6.89 18.85
N GLU A 3 -20.82 7.42 17.76
CA GLU A 3 -20.32 7.12 16.42
C GLU A 3 -18.98 7.86 16.26
N PHE A 4 -17.88 7.17 16.57
CA PHE A 4 -16.56 7.70 16.28
C PHE A 4 -16.42 7.82 14.77
N THR A 5 -16.17 9.02 14.28
CA THR A 5 -15.85 9.24 12.87
C THR A 5 -14.38 9.64 12.79
N THR A 6 -13.57 8.74 12.25
CA THR A 6 -12.14 8.99 12.04
C THR A 6 -11.86 9.10 10.55
N TYR A 7 -11.11 10.13 10.15
CA TYR A 7 -10.61 10.25 8.79
C TYR A 7 -9.13 9.90 8.79
N ALA A 8 -8.75 8.94 7.94
CA ALA A 8 -7.39 8.48 7.81
C ALA A 8 -6.97 8.47 6.35
N GLY A 9 -5.68 8.67 6.10
CA GLY A 9 -5.08 8.58 4.79
C GLY A 9 -3.79 7.81 4.84
N LEU A 10 -3.49 7.12 3.74
CA LEU A 10 -2.21 6.47 3.52
C LEU A 10 -1.61 7.01 2.23
N THR A 11 -0.31 7.29 2.26
CA THR A 11 0.47 7.65 1.09
C THR A 11 1.66 6.70 0.97
N ILE A 12 1.92 6.22 -0.24
CA ILE A 12 3.14 5.53 -0.65
C ILE A 12 4.03 6.59 -1.32
N GLY A 13 5.13 6.99 -0.68
CA GLY A 13 6.03 7.97 -1.28
C GLY A 13 7.30 8.26 -0.48
N PRO A 14 8.34 8.81 -1.16
CA PRO A 14 8.31 9.37 -2.51
C PRO A 14 8.54 8.32 -3.63
N ILE A 15 7.54 8.05 -4.47
CA ILE A 15 7.65 7.09 -5.59
C ILE A 15 8.50 7.60 -6.76
N TYR A 16 8.62 8.93 -6.90
CA TYR A 16 9.36 9.57 -7.98
C TYR A 16 10.83 9.14 -8.02
N GLU A 17 11.47 9.01 -6.84
CA GLU A 17 12.87 8.60 -6.75
C GLU A 17 13.07 7.17 -7.28
N THR A 18 12.20 6.24 -6.92
CA THR A 18 12.25 4.86 -7.46
C THR A 18 12.06 4.85 -8.98
N MET A 19 11.10 5.63 -9.48
CA MET A 19 10.81 5.70 -10.91
C MET A 19 11.98 6.27 -11.71
N ARG A 20 12.70 7.26 -11.16
CA ARG A 20 13.86 7.92 -11.80
C ARG A 20 15.05 6.97 -12.00
N HIS A 21 15.17 5.90 -11.23
CA HIS A 21 16.24 4.91 -11.40
C HIS A 21 16.02 3.97 -12.61
N SER A 22 14.84 3.99 -13.23
CA SER A 22 14.52 3.15 -14.38
C SER A 22 15.30 3.56 -15.62
N LYS A 23 16.00 2.61 -16.26
CA LYS A 23 16.76 2.82 -17.51
C LYS A 23 15.97 2.46 -18.75
N LYS A 24 14.95 1.61 -18.61
CA LYS A 24 14.11 1.13 -19.71
C LYS A 24 12.64 1.42 -19.44
N THR A 25 11.86 1.65 -20.50
CA THR A 25 10.40 1.85 -20.40
C THR A 25 9.69 0.73 -19.64
N ARG A 26 10.14 -0.52 -19.82
CA ARG A 26 9.59 -1.68 -19.08
C ARG A 26 9.82 -1.60 -17.57
N GLU A 27 10.94 -1.03 -17.14
CA GLU A 27 11.29 -0.88 -15.72
C GLU A 27 10.42 0.21 -15.09
N GLN A 28 10.20 1.31 -15.83
CA GLN A 28 9.29 2.36 -15.44
C GLN A 28 7.83 1.86 -15.37
N TRP A 29 7.38 1.11 -16.37
CA TRP A 29 6.05 0.49 -16.36
C TRP A 29 5.89 -0.47 -15.17
N PHE A 30 6.90 -1.32 -14.91
CA PHE A 30 6.89 -2.23 -13.78
C PHE A 30 6.85 -1.48 -12.44
N GLY A 31 7.66 -0.43 -12.28
CA GLY A 31 7.66 0.39 -11.06
C GLY A 31 6.30 1.02 -10.77
N SER A 32 5.66 1.59 -11.80
CA SER A 32 4.31 2.15 -11.67
C SER A 32 3.27 1.06 -11.34
N TYR A 33 3.36 -0.10 -11.98
CA TYR A 33 2.45 -1.22 -11.72
C TYR A 33 2.64 -1.77 -10.31
N PHE A 34 3.89 -1.90 -9.85
CA PHE A 34 4.23 -2.37 -8.51
C PHE A 34 3.59 -1.50 -7.43
N PHE A 35 3.75 -0.17 -7.48
CA PHE A 35 3.14 0.71 -6.47
C PHE A 35 1.61 0.68 -6.50
N SER A 36 1.01 0.58 -7.70
CA SER A 36 -0.43 0.39 -7.80
C SER A 36 -0.88 -0.95 -7.20
N TRP A 37 -0.15 -2.03 -7.43
CA TRP A 37 -0.49 -3.33 -6.86
C TRP A 37 -0.30 -3.35 -5.34
N PHE A 38 0.75 -2.69 -4.86
CA PHE A 38 1.00 -2.49 -3.43
C PHE A 38 -0.17 -1.77 -2.76
N MET A 39 -0.66 -0.68 -3.36
CA MET A 39 -1.83 0.04 -2.84
C MET A 39 -3.10 -0.80 -2.91
N GLU A 40 -3.34 -1.48 -4.04
CA GLU A 40 -4.49 -2.37 -4.21
C GLU A 40 -4.54 -3.44 -3.11
N TYR A 41 -3.39 -4.03 -2.78
CA TYR A 41 -3.28 -5.05 -1.74
C TYR A 41 -3.66 -4.48 -0.37
N ILE A 42 -3.12 -3.32 0.02
CA ILE A 42 -3.49 -2.65 1.28
C ILE A 42 -5.00 -2.40 1.34
N MET A 43 -5.57 -1.79 0.29
CA MET A 43 -6.97 -1.41 0.29
C MET A 43 -7.90 -2.63 0.37
N LYS A 44 -7.55 -3.73 -0.30
CA LYS A 44 -8.31 -4.98 -0.23
C LYS A 44 -8.23 -5.62 1.15
N GLU A 45 -7.04 -5.71 1.75
CA GLU A 45 -6.87 -6.27 3.09
C GLU A 45 -7.62 -5.44 4.14
N LEU A 46 -7.61 -4.11 4.01
CA LEU A 46 -8.41 -3.20 4.86
C LEU A 46 -9.90 -3.49 4.71
N SER A 47 -10.40 -3.53 3.46
CA SER A 47 -11.81 -3.79 3.18
C SER A 47 -12.25 -5.18 3.67
N GLN A 48 -11.45 -6.21 3.46
CA GLN A 48 -11.73 -7.56 3.92
C GLN A 48 -11.75 -7.69 5.44
N LYS A 49 -10.84 -6.98 6.14
CA LYS A 49 -10.74 -7.04 7.60
C LYS A 49 -11.81 -6.20 8.31
N LEU A 50 -12.08 -5.00 7.80
CA LEU A 50 -12.92 -4.01 8.48
C LEU A 50 -14.32 -3.89 7.90
N GLY A 51 -14.55 -4.31 6.66
CA GLY A 51 -15.86 -4.27 6.00
C GLY A 51 -16.55 -2.91 6.14
N ASP A 52 -17.79 -2.91 6.62
CA ASP A 52 -18.63 -1.73 6.81
C ASP A 52 -18.13 -0.75 7.90
N GLU A 53 -17.04 -1.08 8.61
CA GLU A 53 -16.38 -0.16 9.54
C GLU A 53 -15.56 0.93 8.83
N ILE A 54 -15.26 0.76 7.54
CA ILE A 54 -14.53 1.74 6.74
C ILE A 54 -15.25 2.07 5.44
N PHE A 55 -14.99 3.26 4.92
CA PHE A 55 -15.44 3.70 3.61
C PHE A 55 -14.32 4.50 2.93
N PHE A 56 -13.88 4.06 1.76
CA PHE A 56 -12.87 4.79 0.97
C PHE A 56 -13.51 6.00 0.29
N LEU A 57 -13.08 7.21 0.69
CA LEU A 57 -13.49 8.45 0.05
C LEU A 57 -12.82 8.61 -1.31
N THR A 58 -11.55 8.21 -1.41
CA THR A 58 -10.78 8.17 -2.65
C THR A 58 -9.57 7.25 -2.46
N PRO A 59 -9.18 6.43 -3.45
CA PRO A 59 -9.91 6.07 -4.66
C PRO A 59 -11.03 5.07 -4.34
N HIS A 60 -11.93 4.84 -5.29
CA HIS A 60 -12.90 3.75 -5.19
C HIS A 60 -12.20 2.38 -5.28
N LEU A 61 -12.49 1.49 -4.33
CA LEU A 61 -12.01 0.11 -4.37
C LEU A 61 -12.79 -0.70 -5.41
N MET A 62 -12.12 -1.26 -6.41
CA MET A 62 -12.81 -2.07 -7.42
C MET A 62 -13.14 -3.47 -6.88
N ASP A 63 -14.39 -3.90 -7.03
CA ASP A 63 -14.84 -5.25 -6.62
C ASP A 63 -14.28 -6.38 -7.49
N ARG A 64 -13.70 -6.03 -8.64
CA ARG A 64 -13.15 -6.97 -9.62
C ARG A 64 -11.62 -6.88 -9.67
N PRO A 65 -10.92 -8.00 -9.94
CA PRO A 65 -9.48 -7.98 -10.13
C PRO A 65 -9.08 -7.01 -11.25
N ASN A 66 -7.93 -6.35 -11.09
CA ASN A 66 -7.38 -5.48 -12.12
C ASN A 66 -6.91 -6.31 -13.32
N ILE A 67 -7.80 -6.51 -14.30
CA ILE A 67 -7.53 -7.21 -15.56
C ILE A 67 -6.75 -6.37 -16.59
N SER A 68 -6.31 -5.16 -16.26
CA SER A 68 -5.62 -4.29 -17.21
C SER A 68 -4.11 -4.41 -17.11
N TYR A 69 -3.42 -4.13 -18.22
CA TYR A 69 -1.98 -3.97 -18.30
C TYR A 69 -1.46 -2.65 -17.66
N GLY A 70 -2.22 -2.04 -16.74
CA GLY A 70 -1.86 -0.78 -16.10
C GLY A 70 -2.23 -0.75 -14.62
N GLY A 71 -1.45 0.01 -13.85
CA GLY A 71 -1.81 0.33 -12.47
C GLY A 71 -3.05 1.23 -12.43
N LYS A 72 -4.04 0.87 -11.61
CA LYS A 72 -5.30 1.63 -11.46
C LYS A 72 -5.46 2.29 -10.10
N TYR A 73 -4.60 1.93 -9.14
CA TYR A 73 -4.64 2.46 -7.80
C TYR A 73 -3.58 3.55 -7.67
N PRO A 74 -3.96 4.78 -7.29
CA PRO A 74 -3.03 5.87 -7.02
C PRO A 74 -2.09 5.54 -5.84
N ASP A 75 -1.11 6.40 -5.66
CA ASP A 75 -0.13 6.37 -4.56
C ASP A 75 -0.73 6.72 -3.19
N ARG A 76 -2.01 7.07 -3.12
CA ARG A 76 -2.69 7.49 -1.89
C ARG A 76 -4.13 7.01 -1.82
N PHE A 77 -4.63 6.83 -0.61
CA PHE A 77 -6.07 6.81 -0.35
C PHE A 77 -6.43 7.68 0.85
N VAL A 78 -7.71 8.03 0.94
CA VAL A 78 -8.37 8.60 2.10
C VAL A 78 -9.59 7.76 2.41
N LEU A 79 -9.77 7.40 3.67
CA LEU A 79 -10.92 6.67 4.16
C LEU A 79 -11.54 7.37 5.37
N GLN A 80 -12.82 7.08 5.57
CA GLN A 80 -13.56 7.34 6.80
C GLN A 80 -13.73 6.01 7.53
N GLY A 81 -13.67 6.00 8.85
CA GLY A 81 -13.88 4.80 9.64
C GLY A 81 -14.62 5.05 10.95
N LYS A 82 -15.17 3.96 11.51
CA LYS A 82 -16.02 3.96 12.72
C LYS A 82 -15.27 3.66 14.03
N LYS A 83 -13.94 3.59 13.98
CA LYS A 83 -13.07 3.33 15.15
C LYS A 83 -12.40 4.62 15.64
N SER A 84 -11.86 4.61 16.86
CA SER A 84 -10.97 5.68 17.34
C SER A 84 -9.68 5.74 16.51
N VAL A 85 -8.96 6.87 16.61
CA VAL A 85 -7.69 7.10 15.91
C VAL A 85 -6.66 6.02 16.24
N GLU A 86 -6.52 5.67 17.51
CA GLU A 86 -5.54 4.69 18.00
C GLU A 86 -5.82 3.30 17.44
N ASN A 87 -7.09 2.89 17.48
CA ASN A 87 -7.51 1.59 16.96
C ASN A 87 -7.38 1.54 15.44
N MET A 88 -7.77 2.60 14.73
CA MET A 88 -7.61 2.67 13.28
C MET A 88 -6.14 2.65 12.87
N TYR A 89 -5.26 3.35 13.59
CA TYR A 89 -3.82 3.31 13.34
C TYR A 89 -3.27 1.89 13.50
N ALA A 90 -3.59 1.20 14.59
CA ALA A 90 -3.13 -0.16 14.83
C ALA A 90 -3.57 -1.14 13.72
N GLU A 91 -4.81 -0.98 13.22
CA GLU A 91 -5.34 -1.78 12.11
C GLU A 91 -4.57 -1.52 10.81
N MET A 92 -4.41 -0.24 10.46
CA MET A 92 -3.67 0.17 9.27
C MET A 92 -2.20 -0.25 9.32
N ASP A 93 -1.52 -0.08 10.46
CA ASP A 93 -0.12 -0.45 10.65
C ASP A 93 0.08 -1.98 10.55
N THR A 94 -0.85 -2.76 11.11
CA THR A 94 -0.84 -4.22 10.98
C THR A 94 -0.93 -4.65 9.51
N ILE A 95 -1.85 -4.03 8.74
CA ILE A 95 -2.04 -4.36 7.31
C ILE A 95 -0.85 -3.88 6.48
N CYS A 96 -0.31 -2.70 6.78
CA CYS A 96 0.92 -2.21 6.15
C CYS A 96 2.07 -3.19 6.37
N SER A 97 2.28 -3.66 7.60
CA SER A 97 3.33 -4.61 7.93
C SER A 97 3.15 -5.97 7.23
N LYS A 98 1.93 -6.50 7.18
CA LYS A 98 1.62 -7.72 6.41
C LYS A 98 1.92 -7.55 4.92
N THR A 99 1.48 -6.43 4.34
CA THR A 99 1.73 -6.11 2.93
C THR A 99 3.23 -6.01 2.64
N ARG A 100 3.99 -5.30 3.50
CA ARG A 100 5.46 -5.19 3.37
C ARG A 100 6.14 -6.54 3.43
N GLN A 101 5.74 -7.43 4.34
CA GLN A 101 6.30 -8.77 4.45
C GLN A 101 6.02 -9.61 3.20
N PHE A 102 4.79 -9.56 2.68
CA PHE A 102 4.43 -10.23 1.43
C PHE A 102 5.31 -9.78 0.26
N PHE A 103 5.44 -8.46 0.05
CA PHE A 103 6.24 -7.92 -1.04
C PHE A 103 7.74 -8.11 -0.85
N SER A 104 8.24 -8.05 0.40
CA SER A 104 9.64 -8.34 0.70
C SER A 104 10.00 -9.77 0.31
N ARG A 105 9.12 -10.73 0.64
CA ARG A 105 9.30 -12.12 0.24
C ARG A 105 9.22 -12.30 -1.27
N PHE A 106 8.21 -11.68 -1.91
CA PHE A 106 8.07 -11.71 -3.36
C PHE A 106 9.32 -11.20 -4.08
N ILE A 107 9.90 -10.08 -3.62
CA ILE A 107 11.13 -9.49 -4.21
C ILE A 107 12.33 -10.40 -3.94
N PHE A 108 12.46 -10.92 -2.72
CA PHE A 108 13.57 -11.81 -2.34
C PHE A 108 13.59 -13.11 -3.17
N ASP A 109 12.42 -13.64 -3.52
CA ASP A 109 12.29 -14.87 -4.29
C ASP A 109 12.48 -14.65 -5.81
N ILE A 110 12.66 -13.42 -6.30
CA ILE A 110 12.97 -13.15 -7.71
C ILE A 110 14.34 -13.75 -8.04
N PRO A 111 14.45 -14.68 -9.01
CA PRO A 111 15.72 -15.29 -9.35
C PRO A 111 16.66 -14.25 -9.99
N ASP A 112 17.60 -13.73 -9.22
CA ASP A 112 18.70 -12.93 -9.75
C ASP A 112 20.00 -13.28 -9.02
N GLY A 113 20.92 -13.94 -9.73
CA GLY A 113 22.20 -14.42 -9.20
C GLY A 113 23.20 -13.32 -8.83
N LYS A 114 22.74 -12.06 -8.71
CA LYS A 114 23.57 -10.86 -8.51
C LYS A 114 23.13 -9.97 -7.35
N ILE A 115 21.97 -10.23 -6.73
CA ILE A 115 21.43 -9.39 -5.67
C ILE A 115 21.73 -10.05 -4.32
N ASN A 116 22.79 -9.60 -3.64
CA ASN A 116 23.06 -9.98 -2.24
C ASN A 116 22.38 -8.96 -1.31
N VAL A 117 21.06 -9.08 -1.15
CA VAL A 117 20.26 -8.21 -0.29
C VAL A 117 19.47 -9.09 0.67
N ASP A 118 19.51 -8.77 1.96
CA ASP A 118 18.74 -9.48 2.97
C ASP A 118 17.27 -9.00 2.99
N ILE A 119 16.36 -9.90 3.35
CA ILE A 119 14.92 -9.63 3.36
C ILE A 119 14.53 -8.47 4.31
N ASN A 120 15.28 -8.25 5.39
CA ASN A 120 14.97 -7.19 6.35
C ASN A 120 15.30 -5.81 5.77
N SER A 121 16.39 -5.70 5.00
CA SER A 121 16.74 -4.49 4.26
C SER A 121 15.66 -4.13 3.24
N ILE A 122 15.08 -5.13 2.56
CA ILE A 122 13.95 -4.92 1.64
C ILE A 122 12.72 -4.41 2.42
N ASP A 123 12.40 -5.04 3.56
CA ASP A 123 11.26 -4.67 4.39
C ASP A 123 11.37 -3.25 4.96
N GLN A 124 12.57 -2.86 5.43
CA GLN A 124 12.89 -1.52 5.89
C GLN A 124 12.80 -0.49 4.75
N PHE A 125 13.28 -0.85 3.56
CA PHE A 125 13.17 0.01 2.39
C PHE A 125 11.70 0.25 2.03
N LEU A 126 10.87 -0.80 2.00
CA LEU A 126 9.43 -0.66 1.75
C LEU A 126 8.72 0.14 2.85
N ALA A 127 9.13 -0.01 4.12
CA ALA A 127 8.59 0.78 5.23
C ALA A 127 8.80 2.29 5.03
N SER A 128 9.93 2.68 4.45
CA SER A 128 10.25 4.11 4.23
C SER A 128 9.26 4.82 3.28
N PHE A 129 8.50 4.07 2.47
CA PHE A 129 7.48 4.65 1.58
C PHE A 129 6.15 4.91 2.30
N LEU A 130 5.85 4.24 3.41
CA LEU A 130 4.51 4.26 3.98
C LEU A 130 4.35 5.42 4.97
N GLN A 131 3.33 6.23 4.72
CA GLN A 131 2.97 7.37 5.56
C GLN A 131 1.49 7.29 5.90
N ILE A 132 1.16 7.02 7.17
CA ILE A 132 -0.21 7.05 7.68
C ILE A 132 -0.46 8.42 8.30
N ARG A 133 -1.60 9.04 7.97
CA ARG A 133 -2.01 10.35 8.49
C ARG A 133 -3.46 10.29 8.95
N PHE A 134 -3.76 11.03 10.01
CA PHE A 134 -5.12 11.24 10.50
C PHE A 134 -5.50 12.70 10.32
N PHE A 135 -6.78 12.93 10.04
CA PHE A 135 -7.34 14.27 9.88
C PHE A 135 -8.28 14.53 11.05
N ALA A 136 -8.11 15.68 11.68
CA ALA A 136 -8.92 16.17 12.80
C ALA A 136 -10.07 17.04 12.30
#